data_AF-A0A940FU20-F1
#
_entry.id   AF-A0A940FU20-F1
#
_cell.length_a   1.000
_cell.length_b   1.000
_cell.length_c   1.000
_cell.angle_alpha   90.00
_cell.angle_beta   90.00
_cell.angle_gamma   90.00
#
_symmetry.space_group_name_H-M   'P 1'
#
loop_
_entity.id
_entity.type
_entity.pdbx_description
1 polymer ?
#
loop_
_entity_poly.entity_id
_entity_poly.type
_entity_poly.pdbx_seq_one_letter_code
_entity_poly.pdbx_strand_id
1 'polypeptide(L)'
;MFSATTRHPSRRAGGLRPAAVLAASGAALLLLIGAVTPYRDPATAAEAARQAEALDDQSLDVSTVALPSVAERDAPAAEVSPARQKAILVADHTNYSWAKLILWYGGWPITDAAVTTIVRWMRQENGVDNWWNRNNPLNNGWGIGDYMASNENLDMAAMNVADALNSLGGYAGIRAALAVGTGSPDDIWYAIWNSSWASGHYNGGTHYSTAPVPEVVAPAEAWGI
;
A
#
# COMPACT_ATOMS: atom_id res chain seq x y z
N MET A 1 -27.18 47.02 -57.94
CA MET A 1 -28.21 47.13 -56.90
C MET A 1 -27.51 47.35 -55.56
N PHE A 2 -27.98 48.35 -54.81
CA PHE A 2 -27.43 49.10 -53.66
C PHE A 2 -26.75 48.31 -52.50
N SER A 3 -25.57 48.78 -52.03
CA SER A 3 -25.25 49.47 -50.74
C SER A 3 -25.28 48.60 -49.47
N ALA A 4 -24.19 48.37 -48.72
CA ALA A 4 -23.29 49.25 -47.94
C ALA A 4 -23.72 49.45 -46.46
N THR A 5 -22.94 48.82 -45.55
CA THR A 5 -22.33 49.34 -44.31
C THR A 5 -23.18 50.03 -43.23
N THR A 6 -23.15 49.50 -41.99
CA THR A 6 -22.80 50.31 -40.79
C THR A 6 -22.38 49.46 -39.57
N ARG A 7 -21.20 49.81 -39.02
CA ARG A 7 -20.73 49.52 -37.64
C ARG A 7 -21.58 50.37 -36.65
N HIS A 8 -21.53 50.34 -35.31
CA HIS A 8 -20.51 49.99 -34.31
C HIS A 8 -21.17 50.07 -32.88
N PRO A 9 -20.45 50.16 -31.74
CA PRO A 9 -20.69 49.35 -30.53
C PRO A 9 -21.35 50.13 -29.37
N SER A 10 -21.62 49.45 -28.25
CA SER A 10 -21.82 50.13 -26.96
C SER A 10 -21.00 49.48 -25.85
N ARG A 11 -19.98 50.25 -25.45
CA ARG A 11 -19.18 50.12 -24.23
C ARG A 11 -20.05 50.43 -22.99
N ARG A 12 -19.74 49.79 -21.87
CA ARG A 12 -19.49 50.41 -20.54
C ARG A 12 -18.89 49.31 -19.64
N ALA A 13 -17.61 49.35 -19.25
CA ALA A 13 -16.88 50.32 -18.42
C ALA A 13 -17.01 50.00 -16.92
N GLY A 14 -15.85 49.69 -16.32
CA GLY A 14 -15.59 49.45 -14.91
C GLY A 14 -14.53 48.36 -14.78
N GLY A 15 -13.23 48.59 -14.66
CA GLY A 15 -12.50 49.78 -14.25
C GLY A 15 -11.77 49.54 -12.93
N LEU A 16 -10.46 49.26 -13.03
CA LEU A 16 -9.39 49.50 -12.03
C LEU A 16 -9.37 48.53 -10.83
N ARG A 17 -8.26 47.90 -10.41
CA ARG A 17 -6.83 48.26 -10.44
C ARG A 17 -5.91 47.02 -10.38
N PRO A 18 -4.64 47.16 -10.81
CA PRO A 18 -3.59 46.18 -10.60
C PRO A 18 -3.00 46.30 -9.19
N ALA A 19 -2.60 45.20 -8.59
CA ALA A 19 -1.70 45.17 -7.45
C ALA A 19 -0.52 44.28 -7.82
N ALA A 20 0.54 44.90 -8.35
CA ALA A 20 1.88 44.37 -8.26
C ALA A 20 2.42 44.74 -6.88
N VAL A 21 2.84 43.73 -6.11
CA VAL A 21 3.80 43.92 -5.02
C VAL A 21 4.92 42.91 -5.26
N LEU A 22 6.09 43.45 -5.61
CA LEU A 22 7.37 42.78 -5.52
C LEU A 22 7.69 42.47 -4.05
N ALA A 23 8.09 41.23 -3.79
CA ALA A 23 9.07 40.82 -2.79
C ALA A 23 9.35 39.33 -3.03
N ALA A 24 10.51 38.75 -2.83
CA ALA A 24 11.90 39.15 -2.69
C ALA A 24 12.68 37.82 -2.82
N SER A 25 13.90 37.89 -3.35
CA SER A 25 14.84 36.76 -3.47
C SER A 25 15.01 35.98 -2.17
N GLY A 26 15.13 34.65 -2.23
CA GLY A 26 15.41 33.86 -1.03
C GLY A 26 15.68 32.37 -1.27
N ALA A 27 16.95 32.05 -1.54
CA ALA A 27 17.65 30.80 -1.27
C ALA A 27 17.10 29.46 -1.83
N ALA A 28 17.86 28.91 -2.79
CA ALA A 28 17.94 27.47 -3.01
C ALA A 28 18.43 26.78 -1.74
N LEU A 29 17.63 25.88 -1.17
CA LEU A 29 18.05 25.02 -0.06
C LEU A 29 18.75 23.78 -0.62
N LEU A 30 20.09 23.83 -0.66
CA LEU A 30 20.93 22.64 -0.78
C LEU A 30 20.81 21.84 0.52
N LEU A 31 20.09 20.72 0.50
CA LEU A 31 20.12 19.71 1.55
C LEU A 31 21.45 18.97 1.49
N LEU A 32 22.40 19.41 2.31
CA LEU A 32 23.58 18.62 2.69
C LEU A 32 23.13 17.48 3.61
N ILE A 33 23.14 16.26 3.11
CA ILE A 33 23.04 15.05 3.93
C ILE A 33 24.41 14.88 4.63
N GLY A 34 24.52 15.43 5.84
CA GLY A 34 25.60 15.07 6.76
C GLY A 34 25.31 13.70 7.37
N ALA A 35 26.26 12.77 7.24
CA ALA A 35 26.21 11.51 7.98
C ALA A 35 26.26 11.83 9.49
N VAL A 36 25.14 11.63 10.19
CA VAL A 36 25.12 11.64 11.66
C VAL A 36 25.73 10.31 12.10
N THR A 37 27.03 10.31 12.40
CA THR A 37 27.63 9.24 13.18
C THR A 37 27.10 9.35 14.61
N PRO A 38 26.47 8.31 15.19
CA PRO A 38 26.04 8.37 16.57
C PRO A 38 27.27 8.50 17.46
N TYR A 39 27.34 9.60 18.21
CA TYR A 39 28.33 9.81 19.26
C TYR A 39 28.13 8.72 20.33
N ARG A 40 29.04 7.74 20.38
CA ARG A 40 29.07 6.74 21.45
C ARG A 40 29.73 7.37 22.67
N ASP A 41 28.95 7.51 23.74
CA ASP A 41 29.47 7.91 25.05
C ASP A 41 30.48 6.85 25.53
N PRO A 42 31.75 7.21 25.79
CA PRO A 42 32.77 6.26 26.23
C PRO A 42 32.39 5.52 27.52
N ALA A 43 31.48 6.06 28.34
CA ALA A 43 30.95 5.37 29.52
C ALA A 43 30.17 4.09 29.16
N THR A 44 29.40 4.11 28.06
CA THR A 44 28.60 2.95 27.62
C THR A 44 29.44 1.81 27.02
N ALA A 45 30.56 2.16 26.38
CA ALA A 45 31.49 1.17 25.83
C ALA A 45 32.26 0.42 26.93
N ALA A 46 32.62 1.12 28.01
CA ALA A 46 33.26 0.51 29.17
C ALA A 46 32.32 -0.41 29.95
N GLU A 47 31.02 -0.06 30.04
CA GLU A 47 29.98 -0.89 30.65
C GLU A 47 29.79 -2.21 29.88
N ALA A 48 29.74 -2.14 28.55
CA ALA A 48 29.59 -3.31 27.67
C ALA A 48 30.81 -4.25 27.72
N ALA A 49 32.02 -3.70 27.85
CA ALA A 49 33.23 -4.50 28.01
C ALA A 49 33.25 -5.26 29.35
N ARG A 50 32.77 -4.64 30.44
CA ARG A 50 32.64 -5.31 31.76
C ARG A 50 31.56 -6.38 31.78
N GLN A 51 30.47 -6.20 31.02
CA GLN A 51 29.45 -7.26 30.87
C GLN A 51 29.95 -8.44 30.04
N ALA A 52 30.87 -8.23 29.08
CA ALA A 52 31.46 -9.29 28.29
C ALA A 52 32.46 -10.14 29.09
N GLU A 53 33.19 -9.56 30.05
CA GLU A 53 34.08 -10.32 30.95
C GLU A 53 33.33 -11.10 32.04
N ALA A 54 32.04 -10.80 32.27
CA ALA A 54 31.23 -11.43 33.32
C ALA A 54 30.41 -12.65 32.85
N LEU A 55 30.50 -13.05 31.58
CA LEU A 55 29.85 -14.26 31.08
C LEU A 55 30.76 -15.46 31.34
N ASP A 56 30.40 -16.24 32.36
CA ASP A 56 30.98 -17.55 32.67
C ASP A 56 31.07 -18.43 31.41
N ASP A 57 32.21 -19.12 31.32
CA ASP A 57 32.68 -19.91 30.18
C ASP A 57 31.69 -21.05 29.83
N GLN A 58 30.89 -20.87 28.78
CA GLN A 58 30.08 -21.95 28.19
C GLN A 58 30.96 -22.83 27.31
N SER A 59 31.36 -23.99 27.83
CA SER A 59 32.04 -25.05 27.07
C SER A 59 31.03 -26.07 26.52
N LEU A 60 31.16 -26.40 25.23
CA LEU A 60 30.35 -27.40 24.53
C LEU A 60 31.27 -28.53 24.05
N ASP A 61 31.08 -29.74 24.57
CA ASP A 61 31.85 -30.92 24.15
C ASP A 61 31.20 -31.59 22.93
N VAL A 62 31.91 -31.60 21.79
CA VAL A 62 31.40 -32.13 20.52
C VAL A 62 32.08 -33.46 20.22
N SER A 63 31.33 -34.56 20.31
CA SER A 63 31.81 -35.89 19.93
C SER A 63 32.08 -35.97 18.42
N THR A 64 33.25 -36.49 18.04
CA THR A 64 33.79 -36.52 16.66
C THR A 64 33.08 -37.46 15.68
N VAL A 65 31.89 -37.96 16.01
CA VAL A 65 31.07 -38.84 15.15
C VAL A 65 29.68 -38.22 14.95
N ALA A 66 29.65 -36.94 14.58
CA ALA A 66 28.45 -36.31 14.04
C ALA A 66 28.55 -36.31 12.51
N LEU A 67 27.70 -37.10 11.83
CA LEU A 67 27.43 -36.89 10.42
C LEU A 67 26.86 -35.47 10.26
N PRO A 68 27.27 -34.69 9.24
CA PRO A 68 26.70 -33.36 9.05
C PRO A 68 25.23 -33.50 8.65
N SER A 69 24.32 -33.48 9.62
CA SER A 69 22.97 -33.05 9.36
C SER A 69 23.04 -31.54 9.16
N VAL A 70 22.83 -31.08 7.93
CA VAL A 70 22.46 -29.68 7.70
C VAL A 70 21.08 -29.51 8.33
N ALA A 71 21.05 -29.22 9.62
CA ALA A 71 19.90 -28.52 10.17
C ALA A 71 19.86 -27.17 9.44
N GLU A 72 18.72 -26.83 8.86
CA GLU A 72 18.46 -25.48 8.37
C GLU A 72 18.58 -24.55 9.59
N ARG A 73 19.78 -24.03 9.82
CA ARG A 73 20.03 -23.03 10.86
C ARG A 73 19.20 -21.82 10.49
N ASP A 74 18.42 -21.32 11.46
CA ASP A 74 17.76 -20.02 11.37
C ASP A 74 18.73 -19.00 10.77
N ALA A 75 18.46 -18.61 9.54
CA ALA A 75 19.34 -17.73 8.80
C ALA A 75 19.46 -16.41 9.59
N PRO A 76 20.67 -15.87 9.81
CA PRO A 76 20.88 -14.68 10.63
C PRO A 76 20.21 -13.47 9.98
N ALA A 77 18.99 -13.10 10.38
CA ALA A 77 18.18 -12.00 9.82
C ALA A 77 18.38 -11.83 8.29
N ALA A 78 18.55 -12.95 7.59
CA ALA A 78 18.86 -12.96 6.18
C ALA A 78 17.60 -12.49 5.49
N GLU A 79 17.75 -11.53 4.59
CA GLU A 79 16.69 -11.00 3.76
C GLU A 79 15.74 -12.12 3.33
N VAL A 80 14.52 -12.11 3.86
CA VAL A 80 13.50 -13.10 3.54
C VAL A 80 13.28 -12.99 2.04
N SER A 81 13.57 -14.06 1.29
CA SER A 81 13.39 -14.03 -0.17
C SER A 81 11.95 -13.63 -0.51
N PRO A 82 11.70 -12.94 -1.64
CA PRO A 82 10.33 -12.54 -2.00
C PRO A 82 9.34 -13.71 -2.01
N ALA A 83 9.79 -14.90 -2.43
CA ALA A 83 8.99 -16.13 -2.40
C ALA A 83 8.63 -16.56 -0.96
N ARG A 84 9.59 -16.52 -0.02
CA ARG A 84 9.35 -16.86 1.39
C ARG A 84 8.47 -15.81 2.07
N GLN A 85 8.65 -14.53 1.75
CA GLN A 85 7.82 -13.46 2.29
C GLN A 85 6.38 -13.61 1.83
N LYS A 86 6.16 -13.87 0.54
CA LYS A 86 4.83 -14.16 0.02
C LYS A 86 4.19 -15.36 0.72
N ALA A 87 4.92 -16.48 0.85
CA ALA A 87 4.42 -17.67 1.53
C ALA A 87 3.97 -17.39 2.97
N ILE A 88 4.68 -16.53 3.70
CA ILE A 88 4.30 -16.08 5.05
C ILE A 88 3.01 -15.24 5.02
N LEU A 89 2.88 -14.30 4.06
CA LEU A 89 1.71 -13.43 3.96
C LEU A 89 0.41 -14.20 3.64
N VAL A 90 0.52 -15.27 2.86
CA VAL A 90 -0.63 -16.06 2.41
C VAL A 90 -0.86 -17.35 3.19
N ALA A 91 -0.10 -17.63 4.24
CA ALA A 91 -0.13 -18.90 4.97
C ALA A 91 -1.54 -19.31 5.44
N ASP A 92 -2.38 -18.35 5.82
CA ASP A 92 -3.74 -18.60 6.33
C ASP A 92 -4.79 -18.68 5.20
N HIS A 93 -4.45 -18.30 3.96
CA HIS A 93 -5.31 -18.37 2.79
C HIS A 93 -6.65 -17.60 2.92
N THR A 94 -6.66 -16.51 3.71
CA THR A 94 -7.87 -15.74 4.00
C THR A 94 -8.02 -14.47 3.14
N ASN A 95 -9.18 -13.82 3.23
CA ASN A 95 -9.39 -12.46 2.73
C ASN A 95 -8.36 -11.45 3.29
N TYR A 96 -7.95 -11.63 4.54
CA TYR A 96 -6.91 -10.79 5.16
C TYR A 96 -5.52 -11.09 4.58
N SER A 97 -5.19 -12.35 4.33
CA SER A 97 -3.97 -12.74 3.60
C SER A 97 -3.91 -12.11 2.22
N TRP A 98 -5.02 -12.14 1.48
CA TRP A 98 -5.11 -11.52 0.15
C TRP A 98 -4.93 -10.00 0.19
N ALA A 99 -5.54 -9.33 1.17
CA ALA A 99 -5.35 -7.90 1.38
C ALA A 99 -3.90 -7.52 1.67
N LYS A 100 -3.20 -8.32 2.51
CA LYS A 100 -1.76 -8.13 2.76
C LYS A 100 -0.93 -8.30 1.48
N LEU A 101 -1.32 -9.24 0.62
CA LEU A 101 -0.64 -9.50 -0.64
C LEU A 101 -0.73 -8.32 -1.62
N ILE A 102 -1.89 -7.64 -1.69
CA ILE A 102 -2.05 -6.38 -2.46
C ILE A 102 -1.09 -5.31 -1.94
N LEU A 103 -1.01 -5.13 -0.62
CA LEU A 103 -0.13 -4.13 -0.01
C LEU A 103 1.34 -4.43 -0.30
N TRP A 104 1.72 -5.70 -0.23
CA TRP A 104 3.06 -6.15 -0.56
C TRP A 104 3.42 -5.90 -2.04
N TYR A 105 2.56 -6.30 -2.98
CA TYR A 105 2.77 -6.04 -4.41
C TYR A 105 2.80 -4.55 -4.73
N GLY A 106 1.97 -3.76 -4.07
CA GLY A 106 1.91 -2.31 -4.26
C GLY A 106 3.07 -1.53 -3.64
N GLY A 107 3.92 -2.18 -2.86
CA GLY A 107 5.03 -1.55 -2.14
C GLY A 107 4.56 -0.64 -0.99
N TRP A 108 3.37 -0.88 -0.45
CA TRP A 108 2.81 -0.10 0.66
C TRP A 108 3.07 -0.77 2.02
N PRO A 109 3.12 0.01 3.10
CA PRO A 109 3.17 -0.53 4.45
C PRO A 109 1.98 -1.47 4.74
N ILE A 110 2.26 -2.66 5.23
CA ILE A 110 1.24 -3.64 5.65
C ILE A 110 0.84 -3.31 7.09
N THR A 111 -0.19 -2.50 7.26
CA THR A 111 -0.73 -2.12 8.58
C THR A 111 -2.15 -2.59 8.77
N ASP A 112 -2.58 -2.76 10.02
CA ASP A 112 -3.95 -3.17 10.35
C ASP A 112 -4.99 -2.23 9.74
N ALA A 113 -4.69 -0.94 9.69
CA ALA A 113 -5.57 0.05 9.07
C ALA A 113 -5.73 -0.20 7.56
N ALA A 114 -4.63 -0.37 6.84
CA ALA A 114 -4.65 -0.62 5.40
C ALA A 114 -5.31 -1.96 5.05
N VAL A 115 -4.97 -3.02 5.80
CA VAL A 115 -5.58 -4.35 5.64
C VAL A 115 -7.09 -4.29 5.91
N THR A 116 -7.50 -3.66 7.03
CA THR A 116 -8.92 -3.47 7.37
C THR A 116 -9.66 -2.71 6.28
N THR A 117 -9.02 -1.70 5.69
CA THR A 117 -9.61 -0.94 4.60
C THR A 117 -9.79 -1.79 3.34
N ILE A 118 -8.79 -2.58 2.94
CA ILE A 118 -8.94 -3.43 1.76
C ILE A 118 -10.03 -4.48 1.96
N VAL A 119 -10.07 -5.19 3.09
CA VAL A 119 -11.09 -6.26 3.30
C VAL A 119 -12.50 -5.70 3.38
N ARG A 120 -12.69 -4.53 4.01
CA ARG A 120 -14.00 -3.88 4.04
C ARG A 120 -14.38 -3.37 2.65
N TRP A 121 -13.44 -2.85 1.87
CA TRP A 121 -13.72 -2.40 0.49
C TRP A 121 -14.16 -3.58 -0.35
N MET A 122 -13.45 -4.69 -0.27
CA MET A 122 -13.81 -5.94 -0.95
C MET A 122 -15.22 -6.42 -0.55
N ARG A 123 -15.61 -6.34 0.72
CA ARG A 123 -16.99 -6.67 1.16
C ARG A 123 -18.05 -5.79 0.48
N GLN A 124 -17.75 -4.54 0.12
CA GLN A 124 -18.74 -3.73 -0.62
C GLN A 124 -18.98 -4.25 -2.02
N GLU A 125 -17.93 -4.77 -2.65
CA GLU A 125 -17.97 -5.24 -4.03
C GLU A 125 -18.45 -6.70 -4.14
N ASN A 126 -18.31 -7.47 -3.07
CA ASN A 126 -18.59 -8.89 -3.06
C ASN A 126 -19.06 -9.43 -1.70
N GLY A 127 -19.80 -10.54 -1.72
CA GLY A 127 -20.20 -11.25 -0.50
C GLY A 127 -18.98 -11.77 0.26
N VAL A 128 -19.01 -11.71 1.59
CA VAL A 128 -17.88 -12.17 2.43
C VAL A 128 -17.66 -13.68 2.30
N ASP A 129 -18.75 -14.46 2.29
CA ASP A 129 -18.71 -15.92 2.37
C ASP A 129 -18.12 -16.59 1.11
N ASN A 130 -18.04 -15.84 0.01
CA ASN A 130 -17.51 -16.29 -1.27
C ASN A 130 -16.61 -15.22 -1.92
N TRP A 131 -15.90 -14.46 -1.09
CA TRP A 131 -15.14 -13.27 -1.48
C TRP A 131 -14.13 -13.51 -2.60
N TRP A 132 -13.67 -14.75 -2.80
CA TRP A 132 -12.73 -15.12 -3.84
C TRP A 132 -13.37 -15.18 -5.25
N ASN A 133 -14.68 -15.40 -5.36
CA ASN A 133 -15.39 -15.69 -6.62
C ASN A 133 -16.32 -14.54 -7.08
N ARG A 134 -16.98 -14.64 -8.24
CA ARG A 134 -18.06 -13.76 -8.73
C ARG A 134 -17.65 -12.44 -9.40
N ASN A 135 -17.13 -11.43 -8.69
CA ASN A 135 -16.90 -10.06 -9.26
C ASN A 135 -15.58 -9.38 -8.84
N ASN A 136 -14.85 -9.95 -7.89
CA ASN A 136 -13.54 -9.53 -7.40
C ASN A 136 -13.18 -10.58 -6.33
N PRO A 137 -11.94 -11.05 -6.21
CA PRO A 137 -10.78 -10.69 -7.00
C PRO A 137 -10.59 -11.48 -8.29
N LEU A 138 -11.19 -12.67 -8.42
CA LEU A 138 -10.95 -13.50 -9.60
C LEU A 138 -11.63 -12.99 -10.88
N ASN A 139 -12.56 -12.04 -10.83
CA ASN A 139 -13.27 -11.52 -12.01
C ASN A 139 -13.39 -9.99 -11.98
N ASN A 140 -12.25 -9.28 -11.99
CA ASN A 140 -12.21 -7.86 -11.60
C ASN A 140 -12.39 -6.85 -12.75
N GLY A 141 -12.86 -7.26 -13.93
CA GLY A 141 -13.32 -6.35 -14.99
C GLY A 141 -12.24 -5.42 -15.61
N TRP A 142 -10.96 -5.58 -15.24
CA TRP A 142 -9.85 -4.72 -15.70
C TRP A 142 -9.28 -5.07 -17.08
N GLY A 143 -9.97 -5.91 -17.86
CA GLY A 143 -9.66 -6.08 -19.28
C GLY A 143 -8.38 -6.86 -19.57
N ILE A 144 -8.01 -7.83 -18.73
CA ILE A 144 -7.45 -9.04 -19.34
C ILE A 144 -8.61 -9.67 -20.11
N GLY A 145 -8.42 -9.98 -21.40
CA GLY A 145 -9.49 -10.47 -22.28
C GLY A 145 -10.70 -9.55 -22.47
N ASP A 146 -11.87 -10.16 -22.67
CA ASP A 146 -13.13 -9.61 -23.18
C ASP A 146 -14.04 -8.96 -22.11
N TYR A 147 -13.47 -8.37 -21.05
CA TYR A 147 -14.22 -7.89 -19.87
C TYR A 147 -14.91 -9.01 -19.05
N MET A 148 -14.66 -10.28 -19.41
CA MET A 148 -15.07 -11.49 -18.68
C MET A 148 -13.86 -12.30 -18.18
N ALA A 149 -12.61 -11.88 -18.48
CA ALA A 149 -11.48 -12.73 -18.13
C ALA A 149 -11.25 -12.73 -16.63
N SER A 150 -11.12 -13.95 -16.14
CA SER A 150 -10.84 -14.23 -14.75
C SER A 150 -9.32 -14.26 -14.52
N ASN A 151 -8.86 -13.70 -13.41
CA ASN A 151 -7.53 -14.00 -12.91
C ASN A 151 -7.45 -15.51 -12.66
N GLU A 152 -6.33 -16.14 -13.01
CA GLU A 152 -6.15 -17.59 -12.82
C GLU A 152 -6.24 -17.98 -11.34
N ASN A 153 -5.71 -17.12 -10.47
CA ASN A 153 -5.67 -17.32 -9.04
C ASN A 153 -5.62 -15.98 -8.28
N LEU A 154 -5.73 -16.08 -6.95
CA LEU A 154 -5.74 -14.96 -6.03
C LEU A 154 -4.41 -14.19 -5.98
N ASP A 155 -3.29 -14.85 -6.29
CA ASP A 155 -1.96 -14.23 -6.36
C ASP A 155 -1.89 -13.21 -7.52
N MET A 156 -2.23 -13.67 -8.74
CA MET A 156 -2.33 -12.78 -9.90
C MET A 156 -3.39 -11.70 -9.71
N ALA A 157 -4.51 -12.03 -9.07
CA ALA A 157 -5.54 -11.03 -8.79
C ALA A 157 -5.05 -9.93 -7.85
N ALA A 158 -4.28 -10.26 -6.80
CA ALA A 158 -3.69 -9.27 -5.90
C ALA A 158 -2.68 -8.36 -6.62
N MET A 159 -1.83 -8.95 -7.46
CA MET A 159 -0.86 -8.21 -8.28
C MET A 159 -1.56 -7.23 -9.22
N ASN A 160 -2.59 -7.68 -9.94
CA ASN A 160 -3.34 -6.83 -10.87
C ASN A 160 -4.07 -5.69 -10.16
N VAL A 161 -4.60 -5.92 -8.95
CA VAL A 161 -5.20 -4.84 -8.13
C VAL A 161 -4.15 -3.83 -7.70
N ALA A 162 -2.98 -4.29 -7.23
CA ALA A 162 -1.88 -3.40 -6.85
C ALA A 162 -1.40 -2.55 -8.05
N ASP A 163 -1.25 -3.17 -9.22
CA ASP A 163 -0.86 -2.48 -10.45
C ASP A 163 -1.90 -1.44 -10.89
N ALA A 164 -3.20 -1.75 -10.79
CA ALA A 164 -4.26 -0.80 -11.11
C ALA A 164 -4.22 0.42 -10.17
N LEU A 165 -4.12 0.19 -8.86
CA LEU A 165 -3.99 1.24 -7.85
C LEU A 165 -2.74 2.10 -8.07
N ASN A 166 -1.66 1.52 -8.58
CA ASN A 166 -0.42 2.23 -8.90
C ASN A 166 -0.44 2.99 -10.23
N SER A 167 -1.11 2.46 -11.25
CA SER A 167 -1.01 2.97 -12.62
C SER A 167 -2.15 3.90 -13.04
N LEU A 168 -3.37 3.69 -12.52
CA LEU A 168 -4.53 4.44 -12.98
C LEU A 168 -4.66 5.78 -12.26
N GLY A 169 -4.79 6.86 -13.04
CA GLY A 169 -4.90 8.22 -12.51
C GLY A 169 -6.08 8.42 -11.55
N GLY A 170 -7.18 7.68 -11.77
CA GLY A 170 -8.37 7.69 -10.91
C GLY A 170 -8.15 7.23 -9.47
N TYR A 171 -7.03 6.57 -9.20
CA TYR A 171 -6.66 6.03 -7.89
C TYR A 171 -5.53 6.79 -7.19
N ALA A 172 -5.08 7.93 -7.74
CA ALA A 172 -3.96 8.67 -7.18
C ALA A 172 -4.15 9.03 -5.69
N GLY A 173 -5.38 9.40 -5.28
CA GLY A 173 -5.69 9.66 -3.87
C GLY A 173 -5.61 8.41 -2.98
N ILE A 174 -6.08 7.27 -3.48
CA ILE A 174 -6.01 5.99 -2.74
C ILE A 174 -4.56 5.56 -2.57
N ARG A 175 -3.76 5.62 -3.64
CA ARG A 175 -2.33 5.33 -3.62
C ARG A 175 -1.59 6.20 -2.60
N ALA A 176 -1.88 7.50 -2.57
CA ALA A 176 -1.27 8.42 -1.61
C ALA A 176 -1.65 8.05 -0.18
N ALA A 177 -2.92 7.73 0.09
CA ALA A 177 -3.38 7.33 1.42
C ALA A 177 -2.75 6.01 1.89
N LEU A 178 -2.64 5.01 1.02
CA LEU A 178 -1.97 3.73 1.31
C LEU A 178 -0.48 3.92 1.61
N ALA A 179 0.20 4.83 0.89
CA ALA A 179 1.62 5.09 1.08
C ALA A 179 1.99 5.76 2.40
N VAL A 180 1.05 6.44 3.08
CA VAL A 180 1.31 7.06 4.40
C VAL A 180 1.64 6.00 5.46
N GLY A 181 1.00 4.83 5.40
CA GLY A 181 1.23 3.72 6.32
C GLY A 181 0.75 3.93 7.76
N THR A 182 0.73 5.16 8.28
CA THR A 182 0.29 5.50 9.64
C THR A 182 -1.09 6.18 9.70
N GLY A 183 -1.81 6.23 8.58
CA GLY A 183 -3.13 6.86 8.50
C GLY A 183 -4.21 6.06 9.23
N SER A 184 -5.30 6.75 9.61
CA SER A 184 -6.52 6.06 10.06
C SER A 184 -7.11 5.28 8.88
N PRO A 185 -7.85 4.17 9.12
CA PRO A 185 -8.70 3.59 8.09
C PRO A 185 -9.55 4.64 7.37
N ASP A 186 -10.02 5.66 8.12
CA ASP A 186 -10.85 6.76 7.63
C ASP A 186 -10.19 7.59 6.53
N ASP A 187 -8.88 7.82 6.60
CA ASP A 187 -8.17 8.59 5.58
C ASP A 187 -8.16 7.85 4.23
N ILE A 188 -7.96 6.53 4.28
CA ILE A 188 -8.02 5.66 3.11
C ILE A 188 -9.48 5.54 2.61
N TRP A 189 -10.46 5.53 3.52
CA TRP A 189 -11.89 5.52 3.16
C TRP A 189 -12.31 6.75 2.36
N TYR A 190 -11.96 7.93 2.86
CA TYR A 190 -12.26 9.18 2.17
C TYR A 190 -11.63 9.20 0.77
N ALA A 191 -10.41 8.69 0.61
CA ALA A 191 -9.77 8.58 -0.69
C ALA A 191 -10.51 7.63 -1.64
N ILE A 192 -11.02 6.51 -1.15
CA ILE A 192 -11.83 5.56 -1.93
C ILE A 192 -13.15 6.22 -2.36
N TRP A 193 -13.90 6.83 -1.44
CA TRP A 193 -15.22 7.42 -1.74
C TRP A 193 -15.16 8.55 -2.76
N ASN A 194 -14.08 9.34 -2.72
CA ASN A 194 -13.86 10.47 -3.62
C ASN A 194 -13.04 10.09 -4.86
N SER A 195 -12.69 8.82 -5.03
CA SER A 195 -12.02 8.35 -6.24
C SER A 195 -12.95 8.42 -7.45
N SER A 196 -12.37 8.60 -8.65
CA SER A 196 -13.17 8.61 -9.87
C SER A 196 -13.82 7.25 -10.16
N TRP A 197 -13.22 6.17 -9.67
CA TRP A 197 -13.79 4.83 -9.75
C TRP A 197 -15.10 4.72 -8.96
N ALA A 198 -15.13 5.26 -7.74
CA ALA A 198 -16.33 5.18 -6.93
C ALA A 198 -17.48 5.99 -7.55
N SER A 199 -17.22 7.06 -8.31
CA SER A 199 -18.24 7.85 -9.02
C SER A 199 -19.46 8.23 -8.15
N GLY A 200 -19.26 8.40 -6.84
CA GLY A 200 -20.33 8.68 -5.88
C GLY A 200 -21.16 7.47 -5.42
N HIS A 201 -20.84 6.23 -5.83
CA HIS A 201 -21.52 5.00 -5.47
C HIS A 201 -21.70 4.82 -3.94
N TYR A 202 -20.70 5.25 -3.16
CA TYR A 202 -20.76 5.20 -1.69
C TYR A 202 -21.43 6.40 -1.03
N ASN A 203 -21.90 7.40 -1.79
CA ASN A 203 -22.56 8.61 -1.30
C ASN A 203 -21.78 9.30 -0.16
N GLY A 204 -20.49 9.59 -0.39
CA GLY A 204 -19.60 10.19 0.61
C GLY A 204 -19.38 9.32 1.86
N GLY A 205 -19.57 8.01 1.75
CA GLY A 205 -19.42 7.05 2.85
C GLY A 205 -20.74 6.64 3.51
N THR A 206 -21.87 7.27 3.16
CA THR A 206 -23.18 6.94 3.76
C THR A 206 -23.61 5.50 3.49
N HIS A 207 -23.20 4.91 2.36
CA HIS A 207 -23.50 3.50 2.03
C HIS A 207 -22.35 2.56 2.41
N TYR A 208 -21.37 3.08 3.15
CA TYR A 208 -20.15 2.37 3.48
C TYR A 208 -20.20 1.81 4.90
N SER A 209 -20.39 0.50 5.04
CA SER A 209 -20.30 -0.17 6.34
C SER A 209 -18.88 -0.19 6.91
N THR A 210 -18.72 0.23 8.16
CA THR A 210 -17.48 0.06 8.94
C THR A 210 -17.55 -1.16 9.87
N ALA A 211 -18.55 -2.03 9.70
CA ALA A 211 -18.62 -3.26 10.47
C ALA A 211 -17.35 -4.11 10.26
N PRO A 212 -16.90 -4.86 11.29
CA PRO A 212 -15.87 -5.88 11.12
C PRO A 212 -16.21 -6.83 9.98
N VAL A 213 -15.20 -7.27 9.24
CA VAL A 213 -15.36 -8.27 8.19
C VAL A 213 -14.93 -9.60 8.79
N PRO A 214 -15.76 -10.64 8.73
CA PRO A 214 -15.33 -11.98 9.11
C PRO A 214 -14.08 -12.39 8.32
N GLU A 215 -13.15 -13.06 9.00
CA GLU A 215 -12.07 -13.75 8.33
C GLU A 215 -12.62 -15.02 7.68
N VAL A 216 -12.38 -15.18 6.38
CA VAL A 216 -12.88 -16.32 5.61
C VAL A 216 -11.75 -16.89 4.77
N VAL A 217 -11.48 -18.18 4.97
CA VAL A 217 -10.52 -18.96 4.19
C VAL A 217 -11.08 -19.23 2.80
N ALA A 218 -10.33 -18.88 1.76
CA ALA A 218 -10.63 -19.30 0.39
C ALA A 218 -10.07 -20.70 0.13
N PRO A 219 -10.69 -21.48 -0.76
CA PRO A 219 -10.25 -22.84 -1.03
C PRO A 219 -8.91 -22.85 -1.78
N ALA A 220 -8.15 -23.93 -1.64
CA ALA A 220 -6.79 -24.10 -2.17
C ALA A 220 -6.69 -23.78 -3.68
N GLU A 221 -7.66 -24.27 -4.45
CA GLU A 221 -7.71 -24.05 -5.90
C GLU A 221 -7.80 -22.57 -6.29
N ALA A 222 -8.39 -21.71 -5.45
CA ALA A 222 -8.44 -20.27 -5.71
C ALA A 222 -7.05 -19.62 -5.60
N TRP A 223 -6.14 -20.21 -4.84
CA TRP A 223 -4.75 -19.79 -4.70
C TRP A 223 -3.82 -20.45 -5.73
N GLY A 224 -4.31 -21.42 -6.51
CA GLY A 224 -3.50 -22.17 -7.47
C GLY A 224 -2.58 -23.21 -6.82
N ILE A 225 -2.98 -23.73 -5.65
CA ILE A 225 -2.26 -24.76 -4.89
C ILE A 225 -3.08 -26.05 -4.75
#